data_AF-A0A382QLS1-F1
#
_entry.id   AF-A0A382QLS1-F1
#
_cell.length_a   1.000
_cell.length_b   1.000
_cell.length_c   1.000
_cell.angle_alpha   90.00
_cell.angle_beta   90.00
_cell.angle_gamma   90.00
#
_symmetry.space_group_name_H-M   'P 1'
#
loop_
_entity.id
_entity.type
_entity.pdbx_description
1 polymer ?
#
loop_
_entity_poly.entity_id
_entity_poly.type
_entity_poly.pdbx_seq_one_letter_code
_entity_poly.pdbx_strand_id
1 'polypeptide(L)'
;MRFEWFLSKDETKATLIEVFADSDAAKLRLENLLASPIVGPFQNLFEPTSFIVLGSIKHDLREMLEGWEADFRDYAGGFLNLP
;
A
#
# COMPACT_ATOMS: atom_id res chain seq x y z
N MET A 1 5.03 10.19 7.69
CA MET A 1 5.06 9.49 6.38
C MET A 1 6.13 8.41 6.46
N ARG A 2 5.83 7.19 6.02
CA ARG A 2 6.78 6.06 5.98
C ARG A 2 6.73 5.42 4.60
N PHE A 3 7.88 5.02 4.07
CA PHE A 3 8.03 4.25 2.84
C PHE A 3 9.23 3.34 3.04
N GLU A 4 8.99 2.08 3.35
CA GLU A 4 10.04 1.16 3.83
C GLU A 4 9.90 -0.21 3.20
N TRP A 5 11.04 -0.79 2.83
CA TRP A 5 11.16 -2.14 2.31
C TRP A 5 11.84 -3.04 3.33
N PHE A 6 11.26 -4.22 3.53
CA PHE A 6 11.84 -5.29 4.34
C PHE A 6 11.99 -6.51 3.47
N LEU A 7 13.18 -7.09 3.44
CA LEU A 7 13.47 -8.29 2.63
C LEU A 7 13.61 -9.50 3.56
N SER A 8 13.12 -10.64 3.08
CA SER A 8 13.47 -11.95 3.62
C SER A 8 14.98 -12.21 3.52
N LYS A 9 15.50 -13.13 4.34
CA LYS A 9 16.94 -13.41 4.41
C LYS A 9 17.55 -13.87 3.08
N ASP A 10 16.78 -14.59 2.27
CA ASP A 10 17.14 -15.07 0.94
C ASP A 10 16.73 -14.11 -0.18
N GLU A 11 16.18 -12.94 0.18
CA GLU A 11 15.79 -11.85 -0.74
C GLU A 11 14.70 -12.23 -1.75
N THR A 12 13.99 -13.36 -1.55
CA THR A 12 12.94 -13.83 -2.46
C THR A 12 11.56 -13.23 -2.16
N LYS A 13 11.37 -12.71 -0.95
CA LYS A 13 10.16 -12.01 -0.48
C LYS A 13 10.49 -10.62 0.01
N ALA A 14 9.59 -9.69 -0.31
CA ALA A 14 9.65 -8.31 0.13
C ALA A 14 8.33 -7.90 0.81
N THR A 15 8.43 -7.01 1.79
CA THR A 15 7.27 -6.31 2.38
C THR A 15 7.51 -4.82 2.23
N LEU A 16 6.59 -4.16 1.53
CA LEU A 16 6.54 -2.71 1.43
C LEU A 16 5.52 -2.18 2.44
N ILE A 17 5.94 -1.24 3.29
CA ILE A 17 5.05 -0.50 4.18
C ILE A 17 5.03 0.96 3.75
N GLU A 18 3.85 1.43 3.35
CA GLU A 18 3.60 2.84 3.05
C GLU A 18 2.60 3.41 4.07
N VAL A 19 2.95 4.54 4.71
CA VAL A 19 2.08 5.24 5.66
C VAL A 19 1.93 6.69 5.24
N PHE A 20 0.68 7.08 5.02
CA PHE A 20 0.28 8.40 4.55
C PHE A 20 -0.38 9.22 5.65
N ALA A 21 -0.56 10.52 5.40
CA ALA A 21 -1.28 11.39 6.32
C ALA A 21 -2.77 11.01 6.39
N ASP A 22 -3.37 10.66 5.26
CA ASP A 22 -4.78 10.30 5.11
C ASP A 22 -5.04 9.50 3.83
N SER A 23 -6.32 9.19 3.58
CA SER A 23 -6.79 8.47 2.40
C SER A 23 -6.56 9.23 1.09
N ASP A 24 -6.56 10.57 1.09
CA ASP A 24 -6.37 11.36 -0.12
C ASP A 24 -4.91 11.34 -0.56
N ALA A 25 -3.98 11.41 0.39
CA ALA A 25 -2.55 11.25 0.15
C ALA A 25 -2.21 9.84 -0.38
N ALA A 26 -2.85 8.79 0.16
CA ALA A 26 -2.71 7.42 -0.34
C ALA A 26 -3.23 7.29 -1.78
N LYS A 27 -4.38 7.89 -2.07
CA LYS A 27 -4.95 7.93 -3.42
C LYS A 27 -4.03 8.63 -4.41
N LEU A 28 -3.54 9.82 -4.09
CA LEU A 28 -2.60 10.56 -4.95
C LEU A 28 -1.33 9.74 -5.22
N ARG A 29 -0.83 9.00 -4.22
CA ARG A 29 0.33 8.12 -4.40
C ARG A 29 0.04 6.96 -5.36
N LEU A 30 -1.16 6.40 -5.34
CA LEU A 30 -1.59 5.35 -6.27
C LEU A 30 -1.78 5.91 -7.69
N GLU A 31 -2.41 7.08 -7.84
CA GLU A 31 -2.53 7.77 -9.14
C GLU A 31 -1.15 8.01 -9.76
N ASN A 32 -0.20 8.50 -8.96
CA ASN A 32 1.18 8.70 -9.40
C ASN A 32 1.89 7.39 -9.75
N LEU A 33 1.59 6.27 -9.06
CA LEU A 33 2.14 4.96 -9.42
C LEU A 33 1.65 4.51 -10.79
N LEU A 34 0.34 4.59 -11.01
CA LEU A 34 -0.31 4.12 -12.24
C LEU A 34 0.10 4.97 -13.45
N ALA A 35 0.36 6.27 -13.25
CA ALA A 35 0.90 7.15 -14.27
C ALA A 35 2.42 6.99 -14.49
N SER A 36 3.12 6.29 -13.59
CA SER A 36 4.58 6.17 -13.64
C SER A 36 5.03 5.09 -14.62
N PRO A 37 6.14 5.32 -15.36
CA PRO A 37 6.72 4.28 -16.22
C PRO A 37 7.20 3.04 -15.44
N ILE A 38 7.25 3.11 -14.10
CA ILE A 38 7.67 1.99 -13.26
C ILE A 38 6.59 0.93 -13.05
N VAL A 39 5.31 1.21 -13.34
CA VAL A 39 4.22 0.27 -13.05
C VAL A 39 4.39 -1.08 -13.76
N GLY A 40 4.76 -1.07 -15.05
CA GLY A 40 5.02 -2.28 -15.81
C GLY A 40 6.20 -3.09 -15.28
N PRO A 41 7.39 -2.49 -15.12
CA PRO A 41 8.52 -3.14 -14.47
C PRO A 41 8.19 -3.71 -13.08
N PHE A 42 7.42 -2.96 -12.28
CA PHE A 42 7.01 -3.40 -10.95
C PHE A 42 6.14 -4.65 -10.99
N GLN A 43 5.11 -4.67 -11.85
CA GLN A 43 4.23 -5.83 -12.04
C GLN A 43 4.97 -7.05 -12.61
N ASN A 44 6.05 -6.86 -13.36
CA ASN A 44 6.85 -7.95 -13.89
C ASN A 44 7.83 -8.55 -12.86
N LEU A 45 8.19 -7.79 -11.83
CA LEU A 45 9.18 -8.20 -10.82
C LEU A 45 8.54 -8.78 -9.56
N PHE A 46 7.29 -8.40 -9.26
CA PHE A 46 6.61 -8.79 -8.03
C PHE A 46 5.31 -9.51 -8.32
N GLU A 47 5.12 -10.65 -7.66
CA GLU A 47 3.83 -11.30 -7.51
C GLU A 47 3.22 -10.88 -6.16
N PRO A 48 2.12 -10.12 -6.14
CA PRO A 48 1.45 -9.75 -4.90
C PRO A 48 0.92 -11.00 -4.19
N THR A 49 1.42 -11.29 -3.00
CA THR A 49 0.95 -12.41 -2.16
C THR A 49 0.04 -11.97 -1.01
N SER A 50 0.02 -10.67 -0.71
CA SER A 50 -0.83 -10.03 0.27
C SER A 50 -0.87 -8.53 0.01
N PHE A 51 -2.06 -7.92 0.02
CA PHE A 51 -2.25 -6.49 -0.10
C PHE A 51 -3.26 -6.03 0.96
N ILE A 52 -2.82 -5.26 1.96
CA ILE A 52 -3.66 -4.86 3.09
C ILE A 52 -3.67 -3.35 3.20
N VAL A 53 -4.85 -2.76 3.34
CA VAL A 53 -5.03 -1.32 3.55
C VAL A 53 -5.71 -1.10 4.89
N LEU A 54 -5.06 -0.33 5.76
CA LEU A 54 -5.49 -0.11 7.14
C LEU A 54 -5.86 1.37 7.36
N GLY A 55 -6.98 1.62 8.03
CA GLY A 55 -7.36 2.98 8.48
C GLY A 55 -8.75 3.41 8.02
N SER A 56 -9.01 4.72 8.06
CA SER A 56 -10.26 5.30 7.55
C SER A 56 -10.14 5.54 6.04
N ILE A 57 -10.61 4.57 5.25
CA ILE A 57 -10.36 4.49 3.81
C ILE A 57 -11.59 4.98 3.05
N LYS A 58 -11.44 6.04 2.25
CA LYS A 58 -12.52 6.60 1.42
C LYS A 58 -12.91 5.66 0.28
N HIS A 59 -14.16 5.80 -0.17
CA HIS A 59 -14.75 4.94 -1.21
C HIS A 59 -13.97 4.96 -2.53
N ASP A 60 -13.53 6.13 -2.96
CA ASP A 60 -12.80 6.31 -4.22
C ASP A 60 -11.42 5.63 -4.22
N LEU A 61 -10.73 5.58 -3.08
CA LEU A 61 -9.52 4.78 -2.94
C LEU A 61 -9.82 3.27 -3.00
N ARG A 62 -10.96 2.83 -2.45
CA ARG A 62 -11.38 1.42 -2.54
C ARG A 62 -11.67 1.02 -3.98
N GLU A 63 -12.40 1.85 -4.72
CA GLU A 63 -12.69 1.66 -6.15
C GLU A 63 -11.39 1.53 -6.97
N MET A 64 -10.39 2.39 -6.73
CA MET A 64 -9.11 2.32 -7.44
C MET A 64 -8.32 1.03 -7.19
N LEU A 65 -8.57 0.38 -6.05
CA LEU A 65 -7.92 -0.87 -5.65
C LEU A 65 -8.80 -2.09 -5.96
N GLU A 66 -9.94 -1.92 -6.63
CA GLU A 66 -10.70 -3.05 -7.16
C GLU A 66 -9.83 -3.86 -8.14
N GLY A 67 -9.85 -5.18 -7.99
CA GLY A 67 -9.01 -6.08 -8.78
C GLY A 67 -7.61 -6.34 -8.21
N TRP A 68 -7.20 -5.64 -7.15
CA TRP A 68 -5.94 -5.92 -6.42
C TRP A 68 -6.11 -6.91 -5.27
N GLU A 69 -7.32 -7.45 -5.09
CA GLU A 69 -7.69 -8.33 -3.97
C GLU A 69 -7.30 -7.77 -2.60
N ALA A 70 -7.40 -6.44 -2.45
CA ALA A 70 -7.01 -5.73 -1.25
C ALA A 70 -7.90 -6.09 -0.05
N ASP A 71 -7.27 -6.43 1.08
CA ASP A 71 -7.93 -6.59 2.37
C ASP A 71 -8.00 -5.25 3.09
N PHE A 72 -9.19 -4.67 3.16
CA PHE A 72 -9.44 -3.40 3.82
C PHE A 72 -9.87 -3.61 5.27
N ARG A 73 -9.17 -2.96 6.21
CA ARG A 73 -9.48 -3.07 7.64
C ARG A 73 -9.55 -1.71 8.30
N ASP A 74 -10.69 -1.41 8.91
CA ASP A 74 -10.89 -0.17 9.65
C ASP A 74 -10.19 -0.23 11.01
N TYR A 75 -9.86 0.95 11.56
CA TYR A 75 -9.27 1.04 12.89
C TYR A 75 -10.26 0.62 13.98
N ALA A 76 -9.90 -0.40 14.77
CA ALA A 76 -10.73 -0.87 15.88
C ALA A 76 -10.29 -0.31 17.26
N GLY A 77 -9.02 0.07 17.43
CA GLY A 77 -8.47 0.52 18.71
C GLY A 77 -6.94 0.36 18.79
N GLY A 78 -6.30 1.03 19.76
CA GLY A 78 -4.84 1.03 19.92
C GLY A 78 -4.26 2.40 20.30
N PHE A 79 -2.93 2.48 20.28
CA PHE A 79 -2.18 3.71 20.52
C PHE A 79 -1.09 3.86 19.45
N LEU A 80 -0.92 5.07 18.94
CA LEU A 80 0.20 5.39 18.08
C LEU A 80 1.30 5.99 18.96
N ASN A 81 2.45 5.32 19.07
CA ASN A 81 3.63 5.96 19.63
C ASN A 81 4.33 6.72 18.49
N LEU A 82 4.13 8.03 18.44
CA LEU A 82 4.81 8.90 17.49
C LEU A 82 6.23 9.17 18.03
N PRO A 83 7.30 8.86 17.27
CA PRO A 83 8.65 9.26 17.64
C PRO A 83 8.82 10.79 17.65
#